data_AF-K0BCQ5-F1
#
_entry.id   AF-K0BCQ5-F1
#
_cell.length_a   1.000
_cell.length_b   1.000
_cell.length_c   1.000
_cell.angle_alpha   90.00
_cell.angle_beta   90.00
_cell.angle_gamma   90.00
#
_symmetry.space_group_name_H-M   'P 1'
#
loop_
_entity.id
_entity.type
_entity.pdbx_description
1 polymer ?
#
loop_
_entity_poly.entity_id
_entity_poly.type
_entity_poly.pdbx_seq_one_letter_code
_entity_poly.pdbx_strand_id
1 'polypeptide(L)' 'MDIYSSKFAIIVIIALVSILALQVMTNSNNSAQLIDSETCELYVMDSQINAKKYLNEFDQKCLDFKNLNP' A
#
# COMPACT_ATOMS: atom_id res chain seq x y z
N MET A 1 -5.73 40.81 -20.18
CA MET A 1 -6.44 39.83 -19.33
C MET A 1 -5.44 38.72 -18.96
N ASP A 2 -4.24 39.01 -18.42
CA ASP A 2 -3.11 38.06 -18.59
C ASP A 2 -2.13 37.97 -17.41
N ILE A 3 -2.48 38.52 -16.24
CA ILE A 3 -1.65 38.39 -15.03
C ILE A 3 -2.26 37.44 -13.99
N TYR A 4 -3.58 37.30 -14.01
CA TYR A 4 -4.30 36.41 -13.09
C TYR A 4 -4.26 34.93 -13.53
N SER A 5 -4.18 34.68 -14.85
CA SER A 5 -4.22 33.33 -15.43
C SER A 5 -2.96 32.51 -15.13
N SER A 6 -1.77 33.09 -15.32
CA SER A 6 -0.48 32.42 -15.08
C SER A 6 -0.30 32.02 -13.62
N LYS A 7 -0.60 32.92 -12.67
CA LYS A 7 -0.44 32.64 -11.24
C LYS A 7 -1.48 31.63 -10.74
N PHE A 8 -2.70 31.71 -11.25
CA PHE A 8 -3.75 30.74 -10.94
C PHE A 8 -3.38 29.33 -11.41
N ALA A 9 -2.85 29.19 -12.63
CA ALA A 9 -2.41 27.90 -13.16
C ALA A 9 -1.32 27.25 -12.28
N ILE A 10 -0.34 28.03 -11.81
CA ILE A 10 0.72 27.53 -10.92
C ILE A 10 0.15 27.03 -9.59
N ILE A 11 -0.78 27.77 -8.99
CA ILE A 11 -1.42 27.37 -7.72
C ILE A 11 -2.18 26.05 -7.89
N VAL A 12 -2.91 25.90 -9.00
CA VAL A 12 -3.66 24.68 -9.32
C VAL A 12 -2.72 23.49 -9.48
N ILE A 13 -1.60 23.65 -10.19
CA ILE A 13 -0.61 22.58 -10.36
C ILE A 13 -0.03 22.14 -9.01
N ILE A 14 0.36 23.10 -8.15
CA ILE A 14 0.89 22.79 -6.82
C ILE A 14 -0.15 22.05 -5.97
N ALA A 15 -1.42 22.47 -6.02
CA ALA A 15 -2.50 21.80 -5.30
C ALA A 15 -2.69 20.35 -5.79
N LEU A 16 -2.71 20.13 -7.11
CA LEU A 16 -2.84 18.79 -7.69
C LEU A 16 -1.67 17.88 -7.32
N VAL A 17 -0.43 18.38 -7.40
CA VAL A 17 0.77 17.62 -7.01
C VAL A 17 0.73 17.27 -5.52
N SER A 18 0.27 18.18 -4.67
CA SER A 18 0.14 17.95 -3.22
C SER A 18 -0.90 16.86 -2.91
N ILE A 19 -2.06 16.90 -3.58
CA ILE A 19 -3.10 15.87 -3.44
C ILE A 19 -2.58 14.52 -3.93
N LEU A 20 -1.88 14.48 -5.07
CA LEU A 20 -1.31 13.25 -5.61
C LEU A 20 -0.26 12.64 -4.67
N ALA A 21 0.63 13.47 -4.12
CA ALA A 21 1.62 13.02 -3.13
C ALA A 21 0.94 12.42 -1.88
N LEU A 22 -0.13 13.05 -1.38
CA LEU A 22 -0.91 12.54 -0.25
C LEU A 22 -1.59 11.20 -0.58
N GLN A 23 -2.12 11.05 -1.80
CA GLN A 23 -2.71 9.80 -2.26
C GLN A 23 -1.66 8.66 -2.32
N VAL A 24 -0.46 8.95 -2.82
CA VAL A 24 0.63 7.96 -2.87
C VAL A 24 1.05 7.51 -1.46
N MET A 25 1.21 8.46 -0.54
CA MET A 25 1.57 8.15 0.85
C MET A 25 0.48 7.34 1.57
N THR A 26 -0.80 7.66 1.36
CA THR A 26 -1.91 6.95 2.02
C THR A 26 -2.20 5.59 1.38
N ASN A 27 -1.95 5.42 0.07
CA ASN A 27 -2.13 4.15 -0.62
C ASN A 27 -1.04 3.11 -0.23
N SER A 28 0.21 3.55 -0.06
CA SER A 28 1.31 2.64 0.28
C SER A 28 1.22 2.05 1.70
N ASN A 29 0.52 2.69 2.63
CA ASN A 29 0.44 2.25 4.03
C ASN A 29 -0.59 1.13 4.29
N ASN A 30 -1.48 0.85 3.34
CA ASN A 30 -2.52 -0.18 3.51
C ASN A 30 -2.11 -1.56 2.97
N SER A 31 -0.91 -1.71 2.42
CA SER A 31 -0.43 -2.96 1.85
C SER A 31 0.83 -3.45 2.54
N ALA A 32 0.89 -3.34 3.87
CA ALA A 32 1.82 -4.15 4.64
C ALA A 32 1.48 -5.61 4.37
N GLN A 33 2.31 -6.28 3.59
CA GLN A 33 2.21 -7.71 3.34
C GLN A 33 2.56 -8.42 4.65
N LEU A 34 1.55 -9.04 5.26
CA LEU A 34 1.64 -9.77 6.51
C LEU A 34 1.77 -11.27 6.21
N ILE A 35 2.31 -12.03 7.17
CA ILE A 35 2.47 -13.48 7.05
C ILE A 35 1.49 -14.16 8.00
N ASP A 36 0.77 -15.15 7.50
CA ASP A 36 -0.03 -16.05 8.32
C ASP A 36 0.87 -17.11 8.96
N SER A 37 0.87 -17.21 10.28
CA SER A 37 1.77 -18.11 11.01
C SER A 37 1.38 -19.59 10.90
N GLU A 38 0.14 -19.93 10.51
CA GLU A 38 -0.33 -21.31 10.44
C GLU A 38 -0.03 -21.93 9.07
N THR A 39 -0.27 -21.15 8.01
CA THR A 39 -0.08 -21.58 6.61
C THR A 39 1.22 -21.05 5.99
N CYS A 40 1.90 -20.11 6.63
CA CYS A 40 3.05 -19.37 6.07
C CYS A 40 2.70 -18.58 4.79
N GLU A 41 1.42 -18.30 4.55
CA GLU A 41 0.95 -17.53 3.40
C GLU A 41 1.02 -16.03 3.66
N LEU A 42 1.47 -15.30 2.64
CA LEU A 42 1.48 -13.86 2.63
C LEU A 42 0.06 -13.36 2.32
N TYR A 43 -0.42 -12.42 3.12
CA TYR A 43 -1.71 -11.77 2.94
C TYR A 43 -1.60 -10.27 3.16
N VAL A 44 -2.52 -9.51 2.58
CA VAL A 44 -2.73 -8.10 2.91
C VAL A 44 -4.10 -7.95 3.57
N MET A 45 -4.21 -7.02 4.51
CA MET A 45 -5.51 -6.66 5.06
C MET A 45 -6.23 -5.77 4.05
N ASP A 46 -7.36 -6.24 3.53
CA ASP A 46 -8.19 -5.42 2.66
C ASP A 46 -8.88 -4.35 3.50
N SER A 47 -8.55 -3.08 3.25
CA SER A 47 -9.06 -1.95 4.04
C SER A 47 -10.57 -1.71 3.86
N GLN A 48 -11.21 -2.27 2.83
CA GLN A 48 -12.64 -2.07 2.58
C GLN A 48 -13.50 -3.11 3.32
N ILE A 49 -13.02 -4.33 3.43
CA ILE A 49 -13.76 -5.45 4.04
C ILE A 49 -13.13 -5.96 5.34
N ASN A 50 -12.02 -5.34 5.77
CA ASN A 50 -11.23 -5.72 6.93
C ASN A 50 -10.95 -7.24 7.00
N ALA A 51 -10.66 -7.82 5.84
CA ALA A 51 -10.47 -9.27 5.69
C ALA A 51 -9.08 -9.57 5.13
N LYS A 52 -8.59 -10.78 5.43
CA LYS A 52 -7.34 -11.28 4.86
C LYS A 52 -7.53 -11.55 3.37
N LYS A 53 -6.73 -10.88 2.53
CA LYS A 53 -6.59 -11.19 1.11
C LYS A 53 -5.26 -11.89 0.91
N TYR A 54 -5.31 -13.22 0.79
CA TYR A 54 -4.12 -14.03 0.52
C TYR A 54 -3.58 -13.74 -0.88
N LEU A 55 -2.26 -13.61 -0.97
CA LEU A 55 -1.54 -13.33 -2.22
C LEU A 55 -1.16 -14.60 -2.97
N ASN A 56 -1.46 -15.79 -2.41
CA ASN A 56 -0.97 -17.09 -2.87
C ASN A 56 0.57 -17.15 -2.98
N GLU A 57 1.25 -16.29 -2.23
CA GLU A 57 2.70 -16.29 -2.06
C GLU A 57 3.00 -16.82 -0.66
N PHE A 58 4.06 -17.61 -0.51
CA PHE A 58 4.45 -18.21 0.77
C PHE A 58 5.80 -17.68 1.20
N ASP A 59 5.94 -17.34 2.48
CA ASP A 59 7.23 -16.96 3.04
C ASP A 59 8.09 -18.22 3.24
N GLN A 60 9.16 -18.32 2.46
CA GLN A 60 10.07 -19.47 2.50
C GLN A 60 10.72 -19.64 3.88
N LYS A 61 11.07 -18.54 4.57
CA LYS A 61 11.67 -18.64 5.90
C LYS A 61 10.71 -19.28 6.89
N CYS A 62 9.45 -18.87 6.90
CA CYS A 62 8.40 -19.48 7.72
C CYS A 62 8.24 -20.97 7.43
N LEU A 63 8.22 -21.37 6.15
CA LEU A 63 8.17 -22.78 5.76
C LEU A 63 9.40 -23.56 6.23
N ASP A 64 10.60 -22.98 6.10
CA ASP A 64 11.84 -23.57 6.57
C ASP A 64 11.82 -23.77 8.09
N PHE A 65 11.38 -22.76 8.86
CA PHE A 65 11.23 -22.87 10.32
C PHE A 65 10.23 -23.96 10.72
N LYS A 66 9.11 -24.08 9.99
CA LYS A 66 8.11 -25.13 10.23
C LYS A 66 8.67 -26.52 9.94
N ASN A 67 9.48 -26.68 8.90
CA ASN A 67 10.15 -27.94 8.57
C ASN A 67 11.28 -28.30 9.55
N LEU A 68 11.89 -27.30 10.19
CA LEU A 68 12.95 -27.50 11.19
C LEU A 68 12.42 -27.93 12.56
N ASN A 69 11.13 -27.71 12.83
CA ASN A 69 10.48 -28.11 14.09
C ASN A 69 9.20 -28.93 13.80
N PRO A 70 9.35 -30.20 13.38
CA PRO A 70 8.24 -31.08 13.00
C PRO A 70 7.30 -31.44 14.15
#